data_AF-Q4C5I5-F1
#
_entry.id   AF-Q4C5I5-F1
#
_cell.length_a   1.000
_cell.length_b   1.000
_cell.length_c   1.000
_cell.angle_alpha   90.00
_cell.angle_beta   90.00
_cell.angle_gamma   90.00
#
_symmetry.space_group_name_H-M   'P 1'
#
loop_
_entity.id
_entity.type
_entity.pdbx_description
1 polymer ?
#
loop_
_entity_poly.entity_id
_entity_poly.type
_entity_poly.pdbx_seq_one_letter_code
_entity_poly.pdbx_strand_id
1 'polypeptide(L)'
;MNSSQKINIDQAEAKFNSLSLEERSKLSSETLSNIEGNIKEKSVISPDDESAMYIVVTLLVGTAHDKPLFEDIRTPDDLKEALNSLGSMPSDYLLKFELMWSPQTENDSLTYDEFISEYSNMIDLI
;
A
#
# COMPACT_ATOMS: atom_id res chain seq x y z
N MET A 1 4.40 5.47 1.96
CA MET A 1 5.30 6.10 0.96
C MET A 1 4.46 6.38 -0.27
N ASN A 2 4.30 7.66 -0.63
CA ASN A 2 3.44 8.15 -1.72
C ASN A 2 4.25 8.84 -2.81
N SER A 3 5.52 8.45 -2.98
CA SER A 3 6.47 9.07 -3.91
C SER A 3 7.24 8.05 -4.73
N SER A 4 7.61 8.43 -5.96
CA SER A 4 8.47 7.66 -6.85
C SER A 4 9.94 8.09 -6.66
N GLN A 5 10.87 7.14 -6.77
CA GLN A 5 12.31 7.43 -6.61
C GLN A 5 13.14 6.76 -7.70
N LYS A 6 14.20 7.45 -8.13
CA LYS A 6 15.22 6.91 -9.03
C LYS A 6 16.38 6.34 -8.22
N ILE A 7 16.74 5.09 -8.50
CA ILE A 7 17.88 4.40 -7.89
C ILE A 7 18.68 3.65 -8.98
N ASN A 8 19.90 3.24 -8.65
CA ASN A 8 20.71 2.42 -9.56
C ASN A 8 20.05 1.02 -9.71
N ILE A 9 20.04 0.47 -10.92
CA ILE A 9 19.43 -0.82 -11.23
C ILE A 9 20.00 -1.97 -10.39
N ASP A 10 21.30 -1.94 -10.07
CA ASP A 10 21.97 -2.94 -9.25
C ASP A 10 21.44 -2.98 -7.80
N GLN A 11 20.86 -1.87 -7.35
CA GLN A 11 20.24 -1.73 -6.02
C GLN A 11 18.71 -1.82 -6.07
N ALA A 12 18.12 -1.70 -7.27
CA ALA A 12 16.68 -1.59 -7.45
C ALA A 12 15.94 -2.84 -7.02
N GLU A 13 16.46 -4.02 -7.36
CA GLU A 13 15.86 -5.29 -6.97
C GLU A 13 15.88 -5.50 -5.45
N ALA A 14 17.03 -5.24 -4.81
CA ALA A 14 17.16 -5.36 -3.37
C ALA A 14 16.22 -4.39 -2.64
N LYS A 15 16.12 -3.14 -3.11
CA LYS A 15 15.21 -2.14 -2.54
C LYS A 15 13.75 -2.53 -2.73
N PHE A 16 13.37 -3.00 -3.92
CA PHE A 16 12.02 -3.50 -4.18
C PHE A 16 11.66 -4.64 -3.22
N ASN A 17 12.54 -5.63 -3.09
CA ASN A 17 12.30 -6.79 -2.24
C ASN A 17 12.19 -6.39 -0.76
N SER A 18 13.00 -5.42 -0.31
CA SER A 18 12.89 -4.86 1.04
C SER A 18 11.53 -4.20 1.28
N LEU A 19 11.05 -3.39 0.33
CA LEU A 19 9.74 -2.73 0.44
C LEU A 19 8.60 -3.76 0.40
N SER A 20 8.66 -4.73 -0.51
CA SER A 20 7.69 -5.82 -0.59
C SER A 20 7.61 -6.63 0.70
N LEU A 21 8.76 -6.96 1.31
CA LEU A 21 8.80 -7.68 2.58
C LEU A 21 8.24 -6.85 3.75
N GLU A 22 8.56 -5.55 3.80
CA GLU A 22 8.02 -4.63 4.81
C GLU A 22 6.49 -4.57 4.74
N GLU A 23 5.91 -4.40 3.56
CA GLU A 23 4.46 -4.38 3.36
C GLU A 23 3.82 -5.73 3.70
N ARG A 24 4.43 -6.86 3.30
CA ARG A 24 3.91 -8.21 3.62
C ARG A 24 3.97 -8.53 5.11
N SER A 25 4.92 -7.95 5.84
CA SER A 25 5.03 -8.13 7.29
C SER A 25 3.87 -7.47 8.05
N LYS A 26 3.33 -6.36 7.53
CA LYS A 26 2.14 -5.70 8.09
C LYS A 26 0.91 -6.62 7.99
N LEU A 27 0.70 -7.20 6.81
CA LEU A 27 -0.38 -8.19 6.57
C LEU A 27 -0.31 -9.39 7.52
N SER A 28 0.91 -9.86 7.82
CA SER A 28 1.11 -11.00 8.72
C SER A 28 0.81 -10.63 10.18
N SER A 29 1.08 -9.37 10.57
CA SER A 29 0.73 -8.84 11.88
C SER A 29 -0.78 -8.62 12.02
N GLU A 30 -1.48 -8.25 10.94
CA GLU A 30 -2.94 -8.06 10.95
C GLU A 30 -3.74 -9.34 11.26
N THR A 31 -3.20 -10.52 10.92
CA THR A 31 -3.80 -11.80 11.33
C THR A 31 -3.79 -11.97 12.86
N LEU A 32 -2.89 -11.27 13.57
CA LEU A 32 -2.68 -11.32 15.02
C LEU A 32 -2.73 -9.89 15.59
N SER A 33 -3.93 -9.31 15.71
CA SER A 33 -4.08 -7.97 16.31
C SER A 33 -3.74 -8.03 17.80
N ASN A 34 -2.70 -7.30 18.21
CA ASN A 34 -2.27 -7.17 19.59
C ASN A 34 -2.73 -5.81 20.13
N ILE A 35 -3.93 -5.79 20.71
CA ILE A 35 -4.44 -4.63 21.43
C ILE A 35 -4.07 -4.82 22.91
N GLU A 36 -3.21 -3.93 23.42
CA GLU A 36 -2.84 -3.87 24.84
C GLU A 36 -2.25 -5.17 25.44
N GLY A 37 -1.43 -5.90 24.66
CA GLY A 37 -0.79 -7.13 25.13
C GLY A 37 -1.67 -8.38 25.06
N ASN A 38 -2.88 -8.26 24.51
CA ASN A 38 -3.77 -9.38 24.23
C ASN A 38 -3.76 -9.66 22.73
N ILE A 39 -3.17 -10.79 22.35
CA ILE A 39 -3.25 -11.31 20.98
C ILE A 39 -4.68 -11.81 20.79
N LYS A 40 -5.47 -11.10 19.98
CA LYS A 40 -6.81 -11.53 19.56
C LYS A 40 -6.76 -11.88 18.08
N GLU A 41 -7.31 -13.03 17.73
CA GLU A 41 -7.64 -13.36 16.35
C GLU A 41 -8.77 -12.42 15.91
N LYS A 42 -8.57 -11.71 14.80
CA LYS A 42 -9.47 -10.65 14.34
C LYS A 42 -10.86 -11.24 14.07
N SER A 43 -11.87 -10.77 14.81
CA SER A 43 -13.25 -11.23 14.66
C SER A 43 -13.90 -10.54 13.46
N VAL A 44 -14.53 -11.32 12.58
CA VAL A 44 -15.30 -10.83 11.43
C VAL A 44 -16.34 -9.82 11.92
N ILE A 45 -16.20 -8.56 11.52
CA ILE A 45 -17.14 -7.49 11.86
C ILE A 45 -18.39 -7.71 10.99
N SER A 46 -19.58 -7.60 11.58
CA SER A 46 -20.83 -7.84 10.84
C SER A 46 -21.08 -6.70 9.84
N PRO A 47 -21.59 -6.99 8.62
CA PRO A 47 -21.77 -6.00 7.55
C PRO A 47 -22.78 -4.86 7.85
N ASP A 48 -23.46 -4.89 8.99
CA ASP A 48 -24.41 -3.85 9.45
C ASP A 48 -23.75 -2.76 10.33
N ASP A 49 -22.43 -2.83 10.58
CA ASP A 49 -21.70 -1.82 11.33
C ASP A 49 -21.27 -0.68 10.37
N GLU A 50 -22.02 0.44 10.36
CA GLU A 50 -21.80 1.59 9.46
C GLU A 50 -20.56 2.45 9.83
N SER A 51 -19.74 2.00 10.77
CA SER A 51 -18.48 2.67 11.10
C SER A 51 -17.57 2.67 9.86
N ALA A 52 -16.96 3.80 9.51
CA ALA A 52 -16.14 3.92 8.30
C ALA A 52 -15.08 2.81 8.24
N MET A 53 -15.27 1.89 7.30
CA MET A 53 -14.44 0.72 7.07
C MET A 53 -13.39 1.06 5.99
N TYR A 54 -12.12 0.96 6.34
CA TYR A 54 -11.02 1.28 5.44
C TYR A 54 -10.45 0.03 4.79
N ILE A 55 -10.08 0.17 3.52
CA ILE A 55 -9.16 -0.73 2.84
C ILE A 55 -7.91 0.05 2.47
N VAL A 56 -6.75 -0.58 2.63
CA VAL A 56 -5.48 -0.05 2.17
C VAL A 56 -5.09 -0.80 0.91
N VAL A 57 -4.67 -0.08 -0.12
CA VAL A 57 -4.15 -0.67 -1.36
C VAL A 57 -2.72 -0.18 -1.57
N THR A 58 -1.79 -1.12 -1.67
CA THR A 58 -0.36 -0.86 -1.85
C THR A 58 0.07 -1.34 -3.22
N LEU A 59 0.59 -0.41 -4.03
CA LEU A 59 1.16 -0.68 -5.35
C LEU A 59 2.67 -0.46 -5.27
N LEU A 60 3.44 -1.50 -5.59
CA LEU A 60 4.90 -1.42 -5.73
C LEU A 60 5.26 -1.63 -7.20
N VAL A 61 5.96 -0.66 -7.77
CA VAL A 61 6.29 -0.65 -9.19
C VAL A 61 7.77 -0.39 -9.39
N GLY A 62 8.45 -1.28 -10.10
CA GLY A 62 9.79 -1.10 -10.62
C GLY A 62 9.73 -0.83 -12.12
N THR A 63 10.26 0.31 -12.56
CA THR A 63 10.29 0.68 -13.98
C THR A 63 11.72 0.96 -14.44
N ALA A 64 11.99 0.77 -15.73
CA ALA A 64 13.25 1.14 -16.38
C ALA A 64 13.31 2.63 -16.74
N HIS A 65 12.33 3.43 -16.30
CA HIS A 65 12.29 4.86 -16.60
C HIS A 65 13.45 5.58 -15.88
N ASP A 66 14.09 6.48 -16.60
CA ASP A 66 15.21 7.29 -16.10
C ASP A 66 14.81 8.41 -15.12
N LYS A 67 13.51 8.56 -14.81
CA LYS A 67 12.95 9.59 -13.92
C LYS A 67 11.87 9.00 -13.01
N PRO A 68 11.64 9.60 -11.83
CA PRO A 68 10.46 9.30 -11.02
C PRO A 68 9.18 9.44 -11.85
N LEU A 69 8.25 8.52 -11.66
CA LEU A 69 7.00 8.47 -12.45
C LEU A 69 5.98 9.52 -11.98
N PHE A 70 6.04 9.85 -10.69
CA PHE A 70 5.18 10.83 -10.02
C PHE A 70 5.94 11.40 -8.81
N GLU A 71 5.62 12.64 -8.46
CA GLU A 71 6.05 13.26 -7.21
C GLU A 71 5.11 12.85 -6.05
N ASP A 72 5.17 13.52 -4.90
CA ASP A 72 4.24 13.25 -3.79
C ASP A 72 2.76 13.35 -4.24
N ILE A 73 2.02 12.24 -4.11
CA ILE A 73 0.57 12.20 -4.35
C ILE A 73 -0.15 12.81 -3.13
N ARG A 74 -0.89 13.90 -3.33
CA ARG A 74 -1.62 14.60 -2.24
C ARG A 74 -3.10 14.86 -2.55
N THR A 75 -3.53 14.67 -3.80
CA THR A 75 -4.92 14.81 -4.22
C THR A 75 -5.38 13.59 -5.02
N PRO A 76 -6.70 13.36 -5.17
CA PRO A 76 -7.22 12.29 -6.03
C PRO A 76 -6.81 12.46 -7.50
N ASP A 77 -6.66 13.70 -7.97
CA ASP A 77 -6.21 13.98 -9.34
C ASP A 77 -4.73 13.59 -9.53
N ASP A 78 -3.86 13.84 -8.55
CA ASP A 78 -2.46 13.39 -8.59
C ASP A 78 -2.38 11.86 -8.69
N LEU A 79 -3.22 11.15 -7.92
CA LEU A 79 -3.28 9.69 -7.96
C LEU A 79 -3.72 9.20 -9.34
N LYS A 80 -4.75 9.83 -9.91
CA LYS A 80 -5.25 9.49 -11.24
C LYS A 80 -4.19 9.75 -12.31
N GLU A 81 -3.45 10.86 -12.22
CA GLU A 81 -2.36 11.17 -13.14
C GLU A 81 -1.22 10.15 -13.04
N ALA A 82 -0.80 9.79 -11.82
CA ALA A 82 0.22 8.77 -11.58
C ALA A 82 -0.18 7.41 -12.17
N LEU A 83 -1.44 6.98 -11.97
CA LEU A 83 -1.96 5.72 -12.53
C LEU A 83 -2.08 5.77 -14.06
N ASN A 84 -2.49 6.90 -14.64
CA ASN A 84 -2.52 7.05 -16.09
C ASN A 84 -1.12 7.03 -16.69
N SER A 85 -0.15 7.69 -16.04
CA SER A 85 1.26 7.68 -16.46
C SER A 85 1.81 6.26 -16.46
N LEU A 86 1.53 5.49 -15.39
CA LEU A 86 1.86 4.07 -15.32
C LEU A 86 1.18 3.25 -16.43
N GLY A 87 -0.12 3.46 -16.67
CA GLY A 87 -0.87 2.73 -17.71
C GLY A 87 -0.46 3.09 -19.14
N SER A 88 0.12 4.28 -19.36
CA SER A 88 0.63 4.73 -20.66
C SER A 88 2.07 4.28 -20.93
N MET A 89 2.75 3.69 -19.94
CA MET A 89 4.13 3.25 -20.06
C MET A 89 4.26 2.08 -21.04
N PRO A 90 5.28 2.07 -21.93
CA PRO A 90 5.57 0.91 -22.76
C PRO A 90 5.79 -0.33 -21.89
N SER A 91 5.24 -1.48 -22.29
CA SER A 91 5.35 -2.73 -21.53
C SER A 91 6.79 -3.11 -21.19
N ASP A 92 7.72 -2.81 -22.09
CA ASP A 92 9.15 -3.15 -21.96
C ASP A 92 9.85 -2.32 -20.87
N TYR A 93 9.21 -1.24 -20.40
CA TYR A 93 9.72 -0.40 -19.33
C TYR A 93 9.19 -0.81 -17.95
N LEU A 94 8.14 -1.63 -17.88
CA LEU A 94 7.65 -2.18 -16.62
C LEU A 94 8.47 -3.42 -16.24
N LEU A 95 9.36 -3.29 -15.26
CA LEU A 95 10.25 -4.37 -14.85
C LEU A 95 9.60 -5.29 -13.80
N LYS A 96 8.86 -4.69 -12.86
CA LYS A 96 8.22 -5.43 -11.76
C LYS A 96 6.98 -4.68 -11.27
N PHE A 97 5.94 -5.44 -10.96
CA PHE A 97 4.69 -4.92 -10.42
C PHE A 97 4.19 -5.85 -9.32
N GLU A 98 3.81 -5.29 -8.18
CA GLU A 98 3.17 -6.00 -7.10
C GLU A 98 2.01 -5.16 -6.56
N LEU A 99 0.84 -5.81 -6.41
CA LEU A 99 -0.37 -5.25 -5.84
C LEU A 99 -0.72 -6.03 -4.58
N MET A 100 -0.95 -5.29 -3.51
CA MET A 100 -1.37 -5.83 -2.23
C MET A 100 -2.51 -4.97 -1.70
N TRP A 101 -3.43 -5.55 -0.95
CA TRP A 101 -4.45 -4.78 -0.24
C TRP A 101 -4.60 -5.31 1.18
N SER A 102 -5.17 -4.51 2.08
CA SER A 102 -5.52 -4.96 3.41
C SER A 102 -6.85 -4.38 3.87
N PRO A 103 -7.72 -5.16 4.53
CA PRO A 103 -7.54 -6.59 4.86
C PRO A 103 -7.65 -7.54 3.67
N GLN A 104 -7.07 -8.74 3.80
CA GLN A 104 -7.08 -9.78 2.75
C GLN A 104 -8.35 -10.64 2.73
N THR A 105 -9.17 -10.58 3.78
CA THR A 105 -10.42 -11.34 3.90
C THR A 105 -11.59 -10.48 3.41
N GLU A 106 -12.45 -11.01 2.53
CA GLU A 106 -13.55 -10.27 1.91
C GLU A 106 -14.54 -9.64 2.90
N ASN A 107 -14.66 -10.22 4.10
CA ASN A 107 -15.55 -9.73 5.16
C ASN A 107 -14.80 -8.99 6.28
N ASP A 108 -13.59 -8.53 6.00
CA ASP A 108 -12.77 -7.83 6.97
C ASP A 108 -12.38 -6.43 6.47
N SER A 109 -12.37 -5.48 7.40
CA SER A 109 -12.04 -4.09 7.17
C SER A 109 -11.15 -3.55 8.28
N LEU A 110 -10.45 -2.46 8.01
CA LEU A 110 -9.76 -1.71 9.07
C LEU A 110 -10.73 -0.72 9.70
N THR A 111 -10.79 -0.70 11.02
CA THR A 111 -11.37 0.43 11.75
C THR A 111 -10.46 1.66 11.62
N TYR A 112 -10.99 2.85 11.93
CA TYR A 112 -10.19 4.08 11.90
C TYR A 112 -8.96 4.00 12.82
N ASP A 113 -9.11 3.45 14.02
CA ASP A 113 -8.02 3.33 15.00
C ASP A 113 -6.91 2.37 14.53
N GLU A 114 -7.30 1.25 13.91
CA GLU A 114 -6.34 0.31 13.28
C GLU A 114 -5.62 0.97 12.11
N PHE A 115 -6.36 1.67 11.24
CA PHE A 115 -5.79 2.39 10.11
C PHE A 115 -4.72 3.39 10.55
N ILE A 116 -5.01 4.29 11.50
CA ILE A 116 -4.04 5.29 11.95
C ILE A 116 -2.86 4.68 12.73
N SER A 117 -3.05 3.54 13.38
CA SER A 117 -1.99 2.84 14.12
C SER A 117 -1.00 2.16 13.17
N GLU A 118 -1.52 1.41 12.20
CA GLU A 118 -0.71 0.59 11.29
C GLU A 118 -0.18 1.38 10.09
N TYR A 119 -0.93 2.41 9.66
CA TYR A 119 -0.64 3.24 8.49
C TYR A 119 -0.47 4.72 8.87
N SER A 120 0.15 4.98 10.02
CA SER A 120 0.42 6.33 10.55
C SER A 120 1.17 7.28 9.61
N ASN A 121 1.80 6.76 8.55
CA ASN A 121 2.50 7.52 7.53
C ASN A 121 1.66 7.79 6.26
N MET A 122 0.39 7.39 6.23
CA MET A 122 -0.55 7.77 5.17
C MET A 122 -1.05 9.20 5.38
N ILE A 123 -1.35 9.86 4.26
CA ILE A 123 -1.84 11.22 4.22
C ILE A 123 -3.20 11.16 3.53
N ASP A 124 -4.19 11.80 4.13
CA ASP A 124 -5.49 11.99 3.49
C ASP A 124 -5.32 12.88 2.25
N LEU A 125 -5.87 12.44 1.13
CA LEU A 125 -5.88 13.25 -0.09
C LEU A 125 -6.82 14.44 0.12
N ILE A 126 -6.32 15.66 -0.04
CA ILE A 126 -7.04 16.93 0.19
C ILE A 126 -7.83 17.35 -1.06
#